data_AF-A0A1E7LTI2-F1
#
_entry.id   AF-A0A1E7LTI2-F1
#
_cell.length_a   1.000
_cell.length_b   1.000
_cell.length_c   1.000
_cell.angle_alpha   90.00
_cell.angle_beta   90.00
_cell.angle_gamma   90.00
#
_symmetry.space_group_name_H-M   'P 1'
#
loop_
_entity.id
_entity.type
_entity.pdbx_description
1 polymer ?
#
loop_
_entity_poly.entity_id
_entity_poly.type
_entity_poly.pdbx_seq_one_letter_code
_entity_poly.pdbx_strand_id
1 'polypeptide(L)'
;MSVRVFRHVHQEHSHRTLGGMAEPPAAQAARWDATLEAVAISRGLPADRGQGLYEAWVTAEQPPECSCTSCSAVRDAFETERAREAAGAYRGENGFWIFPNGLPDGEEHASYQVAEGVWVHVDEAEPAPASAGVRNEASAPARK
;
A
#
# COMPACT_ATOMS: atom_id res chain seq x y z
N MET A 1 -34.60 -8.63 2.07
CA MET A 1 -33.91 -8.94 0.80
C MET A 1 -32.87 -7.87 0.43
N SER A 2 -33.21 -6.58 0.51
CA SER A 2 -32.36 -5.42 0.18
C SER A 2 -30.98 -5.39 0.84
N VAL A 3 -30.87 -5.81 2.11
CA VAL A 3 -29.58 -5.82 2.85
C VAL A 3 -28.55 -6.74 2.20
N ARG A 4 -28.96 -7.88 1.62
CA ARG A 4 -28.03 -8.78 0.91
C ARG A 4 -27.51 -8.13 -0.37
N VAL A 5 -28.38 -7.39 -1.06
CA VAL A 5 -28.02 -6.64 -2.26
C VAL A 5 -27.05 -5.52 -1.92
N PHE A 6 -27.33 -4.74 -0.88
CA PHE A 6 -26.43 -3.68 -0.43
C PHE A 6 -25.06 -4.22 0.02
N ARG A 7 -25.02 -5.34 0.76
CA ARG A 7 -23.75 -5.99 1.13
C ARG A 7 -22.96 -6.45 -0.09
N HIS A 8 -23.63 -7.01 -1.10
CA HIS A 8 -22.97 -7.44 -2.33
C HIS A 8 -22.40 -6.25 -3.12
N VAL A 9 -23.21 -5.19 -3.32
CA VAL A 9 -22.75 -3.96 -3.99
C VAL A 9 -21.60 -3.32 -3.21
N HIS A 10 -21.68 -3.29 -1.88
CA HIS A 10 -20.61 -2.76 -1.03
C HIS A 10 -19.30 -3.54 -1.18
N GLN A 11 -19.35 -4.88 -1.15
CA GLN A 11 -18.16 -5.72 -1.34
C GLN A 11 -17.49 -5.48 -2.69
N GLU A 12 -18.28 -5.44 -3.76
CA GLU A 12 -17.81 -5.20 -5.12
C GLU A 12 -17.24 -3.78 -5.31
N HIS A 13 -17.87 -2.78 -4.68
CA HIS A 13 -17.38 -1.40 -4.68
C HIS A 13 -16.07 -1.30 -3.92
N SER A 14 -16.02 -1.81 -2.67
CA SER A 14 -14.80 -1.86 -1.86
C SER A 14 -13.66 -2.56 -2.60
N HIS A 15 -13.90 -3.70 -3.26
CA HIS A 15 -12.89 -4.44 -4.04
C HIS A 15 -12.13 -3.57 -5.05
N ARG A 16 -12.79 -2.57 -5.65
CA ARG A 16 -12.19 -1.71 -6.67
C ARG A 16 -11.71 -0.38 -6.15
N THR A 17 -12.38 0.17 -5.15
CA THR A 17 -12.01 1.46 -4.54
C THR A 17 -10.98 1.32 -3.42
N LEU A 18 -10.54 0.10 -3.11
CA LEU A 18 -9.61 -0.26 -2.01
C LEU A 18 -8.21 0.37 -2.05
N GLY A 19 -8.00 1.32 -2.95
CA GLY A 19 -6.81 2.16 -2.99
C GLY A 19 -7.04 3.58 -3.46
N GLY A 20 -8.29 4.00 -3.66
CA GLY A 20 -8.59 5.26 -4.35
C GLY A 20 -8.05 5.35 -5.79
N MET A 21 -7.55 4.24 -6.35
CA MET A 21 -6.72 4.23 -7.56
C MET A 21 -7.45 3.80 -8.84
N ALA A 22 -8.68 3.28 -8.76
CA ALA A 22 -9.40 2.86 -9.96
C ALA A 22 -10.91 3.09 -9.85
N GLU A 23 -11.42 3.97 -10.72
CA GLU A 23 -12.86 4.03 -11.01
C GLU A 23 -13.31 2.68 -11.60
N PRO A 24 -14.46 2.13 -11.19
CA PRO A 24 -14.96 0.90 -11.78
C PRO A 24 -15.15 1.08 -13.30
N PRO A 25 -14.72 0.12 -14.14
CA PRO A 25 -15.14 0.06 -15.53
C PRO A 25 -16.64 0.35 -15.69
N ALA A 26 -17.00 1.23 -16.64
CA ALA A 26 -18.36 1.76 -16.80
C ALA A 26 -19.46 0.67 -16.82
N ALA A 27 -19.17 -0.48 -17.44
CA ALA A 27 -20.10 -1.61 -17.50
C ALA A 27 -20.36 -2.28 -16.13
N GLN A 28 -19.43 -2.17 -15.18
CA GLN A 28 -19.61 -2.67 -13.82
C GLN A 28 -20.37 -1.66 -12.96
N ALA A 29 -20.03 -0.37 -13.07
CA ALA A 29 -20.76 0.70 -12.41
C ALA A 29 -22.25 0.66 -12.76
N ALA A 30 -22.57 0.61 -14.07
CA ALA A 30 -23.94 0.51 -14.54
C ALA A 30 -24.69 -0.74 -14.02
N ARG A 31 -23.98 -1.86 -13.79
CA ARG A 31 -24.58 -3.07 -13.19
C ARG A 31 -24.92 -2.86 -11.72
N TRP A 32 -24.09 -2.15 -10.98
CA TRP A 32 -24.38 -1.81 -9.58
C TRP A 32 -25.53 -0.82 -9.50
N ASP A 33 -25.54 0.22 -10.34
CA ASP A 33 -26.62 1.19 -10.41
C ASP A 33 -27.96 0.51 -10.69
N ALA A 34 -28.02 -0.34 -11.72
CA ALA A 34 -29.21 -1.13 -12.03
C ALA A 34 -29.66 -2.04 -10.87
N THR A 35 -28.70 -2.57 -10.11
CA THR A 35 -28.98 -3.41 -8.93
C THR A 35 -29.59 -2.59 -7.80
N LEU A 36 -29.12 -1.36 -7.58
CA LEU A 36 -29.66 -0.42 -6.60
C LEU A 36 -31.02 0.13 -7.03
N GLU A 37 -31.20 0.44 -8.31
CA GLU A 37 -32.48 0.82 -8.91
C GLU A 37 -33.52 -0.28 -8.69
N ALA A 38 -33.17 -1.55 -8.93
CA ALA A 38 -34.05 -2.68 -8.68
C ALA A 38 -34.46 -2.78 -7.19
N VAL A 39 -33.56 -2.44 -6.26
CA VAL A 39 -33.91 -2.37 -4.83
C VAL A 39 -34.94 -1.28 -4.56
N ALA A 40 -34.77 -0.08 -5.14
CA ALA A 40 -35.73 1.01 -5.00
C ALA A 40 -37.11 0.63 -5.54
N ILE A 41 -37.17 0.07 -6.74
CA ILE A 41 -38.40 -0.39 -7.39
C ILE A 41 -39.09 -1.47 -6.54
N SER A 42 -38.33 -2.44 -6.01
CA SER A 42 -38.87 -3.50 -5.15
C SER A 42 -39.45 -2.98 -3.83
N ARG A 43 -39.08 -1.76 -3.43
CA ARG A 43 -39.59 -1.04 -2.26
C ARG A 43 -40.73 -0.07 -2.59
N GLY A 44 -41.19 -0.03 -3.84
CA GLY A 44 -42.23 0.90 -4.30
C GLY A 44 -41.73 2.35 -4.42
N LEU A 45 -40.43 2.56 -4.55
CA LEU A 45 -39.81 3.87 -4.70
C LEU A 45 -39.34 4.07 -6.15
N PRO A 46 -39.19 5.34 -6.60
CA PRO A 46 -38.56 5.65 -7.88
C PRO A 46 -37.14 5.07 -7.97
N ALA A 47 -36.73 4.65 -9.18
CA ALA A 47 -35.46 3.96 -9.42
C ALA A 47 -34.24 4.77 -8.96
N ASP A 48 -34.26 6.08 -9.20
CA ASP A 48 -33.22 7.04 -8.79
C ASP A 48 -32.99 7.13 -7.27
N ARG A 49 -33.90 6.56 -6.45
CA ARG A 49 -33.74 6.46 -5.00
C ARG A 49 -32.81 5.33 -4.57
N GLY A 50 -32.42 4.43 -5.47
CA GLY A 50 -31.59 3.26 -5.15
C GLY A 50 -30.27 3.61 -4.47
N GLN A 51 -29.56 4.58 -5.04
CA GLN A 51 -28.28 5.07 -4.51
C GLN A 51 -28.44 5.65 -3.10
N GLY A 52 -29.43 6.53 -2.89
CA GLY A 52 -29.67 7.11 -1.57
C GLY A 52 -30.06 6.09 -0.50
N LEU A 53 -30.75 4.99 -0.88
CA LEU A 53 -31.03 3.89 0.05
C LEU A 53 -29.77 3.12 0.44
N TYR A 54 -28.85 2.92 -0.50
CA TYR A 54 -27.56 2.30 -0.25
C TYR A 54 -26.69 3.16 0.67
N GLU A 55 -26.56 4.46 0.39
CA GLU A 55 -25.78 5.39 1.21
C GLU A 55 -26.32 5.53 2.64
N ALA A 56 -27.66 5.59 2.78
CA ALA A 56 -28.30 5.59 4.09
C ALA A 56 -28.02 4.29 4.86
N TRP A 57 -28.01 3.15 4.17
CA TRP A 57 -27.64 1.86 4.76
C TRP A 57 -26.16 1.81 5.17
N VAL A 58 -25.23 2.26 4.33
CA VAL A 58 -23.79 2.33 4.66
C VAL A 58 -23.58 3.20 5.90
N THR A 59 -24.21 4.36 5.96
CA THR A 59 -24.11 5.30 7.08
C THR A 59 -24.64 4.69 8.38
N ALA A 60 -25.79 4.01 8.31
CA ALA A 60 -26.44 3.44 9.49
C ALA A 60 -25.73 2.19 10.02
N GLU A 61 -25.31 1.30 9.12
CA GLU A 61 -24.81 -0.02 9.50
C GLU A 61 -23.29 -0.08 9.62
N GLN A 62 -22.58 0.90 9.05
CA GLN A 62 -21.11 0.93 8.94
C GLN A 62 -20.56 -0.46 8.57
N PRO A 63 -20.97 -1.00 7.41
CA PRO A 63 -20.61 -2.35 7.04
C PRO A 63 -19.08 -2.51 7.07
N PRO A 64 -18.57 -3.63 7.61
CA PRO A 64 -17.15 -3.85 7.63
C PRO A 64 -16.64 -3.90 6.20
N GLU A 65 -15.44 -3.37 6.02
CA GLU A 65 -14.72 -3.46 4.76
C GLU A 65 -14.57 -4.93 4.33
N CYS A 66 -14.41 -5.17 3.03
CA CYS A 66 -14.32 -6.53 2.53
C CYS A 66 -13.14 -7.30 3.15
N SER A 67 -13.42 -8.48 3.69
CA SER A 67 -12.44 -9.33 4.38
C SER A 67 -11.77 -10.38 3.47
N CYS A 68 -11.96 -10.31 2.15
CA CYS A 68 -11.30 -11.25 1.25
C CYS A 68 -9.77 -11.02 1.23
N THR A 69 -9.01 -12.08 0.99
CA THR A 69 -7.53 -12.06 1.04
C THR A 69 -6.91 -11.00 0.11
N SER A 70 -7.49 -10.79 -1.07
CA SER A 70 -7.01 -9.75 -1.99
C SER A 70 -7.20 -8.35 -1.42
N CYS A 71 -8.31 -8.12 -0.72
CA CYS A 71 -8.64 -6.82 -0.16
C CYS A 71 -7.85 -6.51 1.11
N SER A 72 -7.59 -7.51 1.95
CA SER A 72 -6.65 -7.34 3.07
C SER A 72 -5.24 -7.02 2.56
N ALA A 73 -4.71 -7.81 1.60
CA ALA A 73 -3.36 -7.59 1.09
C ALA A 73 -3.16 -6.20 0.46
N VAL A 74 -4.17 -5.68 -0.25
CA VAL A 74 -4.11 -4.33 -0.82
C VAL A 74 -4.14 -3.26 0.27
N ARG A 75 -4.98 -3.37 1.31
CA ARG A 75 -4.96 -2.43 2.45
C ARG A 75 -3.64 -2.45 3.17
N ASP A 76 -3.15 -3.64 3.50
CA ASP A 76 -1.87 -3.81 4.19
C ASP A 76 -0.75 -3.15 3.38
N ALA A 77 -0.77 -3.29 2.04
CA ALA A 77 0.17 -2.60 1.16
C ALA A 77 0.03 -1.06 1.23
N PHE A 78 -1.18 -0.51 1.18
CA PHE A 78 -1.41 0.94 1.31
C PHE A 78 -1.02 1.49 2.69
N GLU A 79 -1.35 0.77 3.75
CA GLU A 79 -0.94 1.14 5.10
C GLU A 79 0.58 1.15 5.23
N THR A 80 1.25 0.16 4.63
CA THR A 80 2.71 0.12 4.54
C THR A 80 3.25 1.31 3.75
N GLU A 81 2.68 1.63 2.57
CA GLU A 81 3.11 2.79 1.78
C GLU A 81 2.93 4.11 2.55
N ARG A 82 1.78 4.31 3.20
CA ARG A 82 1.54 5.49 4.04
C ARG A 82 2.48 5.56 5.23
N ALA A 83 2.77 4.43 5.86
CA ALA A 83 3.73 4.37 6.97
C ALA A 83 5.13 4.79 6.51
N ARG A 84 5.56 4.34 5.32
CA ARG A 84 6.82 4.74 4.69
C ARG A 84 6.86 6.25 4.41
N GLU A 85 5.82 6.79 3.79
CA GLU A 85 5.72 8.24 3.53
C GLU A 85 5.74 9.05 4.83
N ALA A 86 5.01 8.60 5.86
CA ALA A 86 5.00 9.22 7.17
C ALA A 86 6.38 9.17 7.88
N ALA A 87 7.18 8.14 7.60
CA ALA A 87 8.57 8.03 8.04
C ALA A 87 9.55 8.92 7.21
N GLY A 88 9.04 9.67 6.23
CA GLY A 88 9.83 10.54 5.37
C GLY A 88 10.47 9.84 4.17
N ALA A 89 10.06 8.60 3.87
CA ALA A 89 10.45 7.91 2.66
C ALA A 89 9.68 8.44 1.44
N TYR A 90 10.23 8.27 0.24
CA TYR A 90 9.58 8.66 -1.00
C TYR A 90 9.93 7.69 -2.14
N ARG A 91 9.16 7.74 -3.25
CA ARG A 91 9.44 6.96 -4.45
C ARG A 91 10.46 7.68 -5.33
N GLY A 92 11.57 7.00 -5.63
CA GLY A 92 12.55 7.43 -6.63
C GLY A 92 12.02 7.36 -8.06
N GLU A 93 12.77 7.91 -9.01
CA GLU A 93 12.42 7.89 -10.44
C GLU A 93 12.38 6.46 -11.01
N ASN A 94 13.17 5.57 -10.40
CA ASN A 94 13.22 4.15 -10.70
C ASN A 94 12.07 3.34 -10.05
N GLY A 95 11.20 4.00 -9.29
CA GLY A 95 10.07 3.40 -8.58
C GLY A 95 10.43 2.69 -7.27
N PHE A 96 11.68 2.72 -6.80
CA PHE A 96 12.06 2.15 -5.50
C PHE A 96 11.77 3.13 -4.36
N TRP A 97 11.56 2.60 -3.16
CA TRP A 97 11.43 3.43 -1.95
C TRP A 97 12.82 3.87 -1.49
N ILE A 98 12.96 5.17 -1.27
CA ILE A 98 14.15 5.81 -0.71
C ILE A 98 13.82 6.25 0.72
N PHE A 99 14.67 5.87 1.67
CA PHE A 99 14.57 6.14 3.11
C PHE A 99 15.74 7.03 3.57
N PRO A 100 15.62 8.38 3.46
CA PRO A 100 16.75 9.29 3.67
C PRO A 100 17.33 9.27 5.09
N ASN A 101 16.51 8.91 6.06
CA ASN A 101 16.85 8.91 7.49
C ASN A 101 17.13 7.50 8.04
N GLY A 102 17.33 6.52 7.15
CA GLY A 102 17.43 5.11 7.55
C GLY A 102 16.10 4.39 7.55
N LEU A 103 16.17 3.06 7.67
CA LEU A 103 15.00 2.19 7.64
C LEU A 103 14.20 2.34 8.96
N PRO A 104 12.86 2.50 8.90
CA PRO A 104 12.05 2.60 10.11
C PRO A 104 12.05 1.29 10.91
N ASP A 105 11.93 1.41 12.24
CA ASP A 105 11.86 0.25 13.14
C ASP A 105 10.76 -0.73 12.70
N GLY A 106 11.13 -2.00 12.49
CA GLY A 106 10.21 -3.07 12.09
C GLY A 106 10.11 -3.33 10.58
N GLU A 107 10.73 -2.50 9.73
CA GLU A 107 11.01 -2.93 8.35
C GLU A 107 12.28 -3.78 8.31
N GLU A 108 12.18 -4.98 7.78
CA GLU A 108 13.31 -5.89 7.59
C GLU A 108 13.62 -6.02 6.10
N HIS A 109 14.70 -5.37 5.68
CA HIS A 109 15.21 -5.49 4.32
C HIS A 109 16.72 -5.72 4.36
N ALA A 110 17.19 -6.76 3.66
CA ALA A 110 18.63 -7.03 3.55
C ALA A 110 19.41 -5.84 2.93
N SER A 111 18.72 -5.00 2.16
CA SER A 111 19.24 -3.74 1.63
C SER A 111 18.14 -2.71 1.44
N TYR A 112 18.42 -1.45 1.73
CA TYR A 112 17.51 -0.33 1.48
C TYR A 112 18.23 0.85 0.83
N GLN A 113 17.48 1.72 0.16
CA GLN A 113 18.03 2.84 -0.57
C GLN A 113 17.92 4.13 0.25
N VAL A 114 19.01 4.90 0.40
CA VAL A 114 19.02 6.19 1.14
C VAL A 114 19.01 7.41 0.22
N ALA A 115 19.45 7.24 -1.02
CA ALA A 115 19.39 8.21 -2.10
C ALA A 115 19.41 7.48 -3.46
N GLU A 116 19.14 8.19 -4.55
CA GLU A 116 19.15 7.58 -5.88
C GLU A 116 20.49 6.91 -6.21
N GLY A 117 20.44 5.63 -6.58
CA GLY A 117 21.61 4.77 -6.80
C GLY A 117 22.42 4.38 -5.54
N VAL A 118 22.08 4.85 -4.34
CA VAL A 118 22.83 4.61 -3.10
C VAL A 118 22.10 3.61 -2.20
N TRP A 119 22.66 2.41 -2.09
CA TRP A 119 22.12 1.30 -1.30
C TRP A 119 22.95 1.07 -0.02
N VAL A 120 22.26 0.74 1.06
CA VAL A 120 22.82 0.31 2.34
C VAL A 120 22.43 -1.14 2.57
N HIS A 121 23.40 -2.00 2.86
CA HIS A 121 23.19 -3.41 3.20
C HIS A 121 23.20 -3.61 4.71
N VAL A 122 22.18 -4.29 5.24
CA VAL A 122 21.98 -4.44 6.69
C VAL A 122 22.99 -5.43 7.33
N ASP A 123 23.74 -6.17 6.51
CA ASP A 123 24.78 -7.11 6.94
C ASP A 123 26.24 -6.66 6.70
N GLU A 124 26.49 -5.44 6.21
CA GLU A 124 27.88 -4.94 6.15
C GLU A 124 28.27 -4.35 7.51
N ALA A 125 28.92 -5.19 8.33
CA ALA A 125 29.77 -4.72 9.41
C ALA A 125 30.65 -3.58 8.89
N GLU A 126 30.59 -2.43 9.55
CA GLU A 126 31.38 -1.24 9.18
C GLU A 126 32.84 -1.64 8.87
N PRO A 127 33.43 -1.19 7.75
CA PRO A 127 34.88 -1.26 7.62
C PRO A 127 35.45 -0.36 8.72
N ALA A 128 36.06 -0.98 9.73
CA ALA A 128 36.72 -0.31 10.83
C ALA A 128 37.62 0.82 10.29
N PRO A 129 37.63 2.01 10.92
CA PRO A 129 38.44 3.11 10.43
C PRO A 129 39.90 2.68 10.39
N ALA A 130 40.51 2.77 9.21
CA ALA A 130 41.93 2.54 9.01
C ALA A 130 42.70 3.53 9.90
N SER A 131 43.18 3.05 11.05
CA SER A 131 44.07 3.79 11.91
C SER A 131 45.40 3.97 11.19
N ALA A 132 45.62 5.18 10.67
CA ALA A 132 46.94 5.65 10.32
C ALA A 132 47.83 5.60 11.57
N GLY A 133 48.90 4.79 11.55
CA GLY A 133 49.74 4.63 12.75
C GLY A 133 50.92 3.66 12.60
N VAL A 134 51.84 3.98 11.70
CA VAL A 134 53.30 3.76 11.77
C VAL A 134 53.79 2.46 12.44
N ARG A 135 54.34 1.54 11.63
CA ARG A 135 55.57 0.81 12.00
C ARG A 135 56.54 0.78 10.82
N ASN A 136 57.65 1.49 11.01
CA ASN A 136 58.91 1.27 10.31
C ASN A 136 59.31 -0.20 10.43
N GLU A 137 59.56 -0.87 9.31
CA GLU A 137 60.66 -1.83 9.24
C GLU A 137 61.15 -1.95 7.80
N ALA A 138 62.47 -1.83 7.67
CA ALA A 138 63.19 -1.58 6.43
C ALA A 138 63.16 -2.78 5.48
N SER A 139 62.95 -2.52 4.20
CA SER A 139 63.09 -3.53 3.16
C SER A 139 64.53 -3.67 2.66
N ALA A 140 65.00 -4.91 2.75
CA ALA A 140 65.84 -5.65 1.80
C ALA A 140 67.37 -5.41 1.81
N PRO A 141 68.20 -6.30 1.19
CA PRO A 141 67.86 -7.51 0.41
C PRO A 141 68.74 -8.75 0.71
N ALA A 142 68.35 -9.92 0.20
CA ALA A 142 69.31 -10.97 -0.16
C ALA A 142 69.06 -11.44 -1.60
N ARG A 143 70.13 -11.36 -2.38
CA ARG A 143 70.23 -11.57 -3.84
C ARG A 143 70.37 -13.05 -4.21
N LYS A 144 69.91 -13.31 -5.45
CA LYS A 144 70.30 -14.34 -6.43
C LYS A 144 69.82 -15.78 -6.20
#